data_AF-A0A0V0J4Q0-F1
#
_entry.id   AF-A0A0V0J4Q0-F1
#
_cell.length_a   1.000
_cell.length_b   1.000
_cell.length_c   1.000
_cell.angle_alpha   90.00
_cell.angle_beta   90.00
_cell.angle_gamma   90.00
#
_symmetry.space_group_name_H-M   'P 1'
#
loop_
_entity.id
_entity.type
_entity.pdbx_description
1 polymer ?
#
loop_
_entity_poly.entity_id
_entity_poly.type
_entity_poly.pdbx_seq_one_letter_code
_entity_poly.pdbx_strand_id
1 'polypeptide(L)'
;CRCHPIGSIRNRPCDRKTGQCPCKRGVTGQRCNRCLEGYKQTRSPITPCIKAVDALFYKGSSATRASPPIGLPHNAVEAVNCKPCEASKKRITLNKFCRRDAGEFICLLLIYLLYMTAIKIVVAA
;
A
#
# COMPACT_ATOMS: atom_id res chain seq x y z
N CYS A 1 5.09 -27.31 -12.49
CA CYS A 1 4.02 -26.29 -12.49
C CYS A 1 4.64 -24.91 -12.64
N ARG A 2 4.04 -24.07 -13.46
CA ARG A 2 4.71 -22.90 -14.04
C ARG A 2 4.09 -21.61 -13.43
N CYS A 3 3.99 -21.57 -12.10
CA CYS A 3 3.20 -20.58 -11.35
C CYS A 3 3.70 -19.14 -11.53
N HIS A 4 2.79 -18.16 -11.55
CA HIS A 4 3.11 -16.75 -11.74
C HIS A 4 3.71 -16.14 -10.45
N PRO A 5 4.94 -15.60 -10.47
CA PRO A 5 5.69 -15.24 -9.25
C PRO A 5 5.01 -14.18 -8.37
N ILE A 6 4.22 -13.30 -8.99
CA ILE A 6 3.50 -12.24 -8.29
C ILE A 6 2.12 -12.72 -7.82
N GLY A 7 1.47 -13.57 -8.63
CA GLY A 7 0.07 -13.95 -8.47
C GLY A 7 -0.14 -15.21 -7.62
N SER A 8 0.88 -16.07 -7.52
CA SER A 8 0.87 -17.23 -6.64
C SER A 8 1.50 -16.94 -5.28
N ILE A 9 1.14 -17.74 -4.29
CA ILE A 9 1.78 -17.75 -2.98
C ILE A 9 3.18 -18.36 -3.13
N ARG A 10 4.23 -17.63 -2.74
CA ARG A 10 5.61 -18.13 -2.78
C ARG A 10 5.76 -19.34 -1.87
N ASN A 11 6.68 -20.25 -2.24
CA ASN A 11 7.04 -21.44 -1.48
C ASN A 11 5.90 -22.44 -1.24
N ARG A 12 4.81 -22.36 -2.01
CA ARG A 12 3.75 -23.37 -2.00
C ARG A 12 3.79 -24.20 -3.29
N PRO A 13 3.86 -25.54 -3.22
CA PRO A 13 3.78 -26.38 -4.39
C PRO A 13 2.39 -26.29 -5.02
N CYS A 14 2.33 -26.50 -6.34
CA CYS A 14 1.06 -26.69 -7.03
C CYS A 14 0.42 -28.03 -6.68
N ASP A 15 -0.88 -28.14 -6.94
CA ASP A 15 -1.56 -29.42 -6.94
C ASP A 15 -0.99 -30.33 -8.03
N ARG A 16 -0.58 -31.55 -7.65
CA ARG A 16 0.01 -32.56 -8.54
C ARG A 16 -1.00 -33.18 -9.50
N LYS A 17 -2.29 -33.21 -9.17
CA LYS A 17 -3.34 -33.80 -10.01
C LYS A 17 -3.88 -32.80 -11.03
N THR A 18 -4.17 -31.58 -10.58
CA THR A 18 -4.81 -30.55 -11.41
C THR A 18 -3.81 -29.56 -12.03
N GLY A 19 -2.59 -29.50 -11.50
CA GLY A 19 -1.60 -28.49 -11.88
C GLY A 19 -1.92 -27.08 -11.35
N GLN A 20 -2.96 -26.92 -10.52
CA GLN A 20 -3.40 -25.63 -10.00
C GLN A 20 -2.39 -25.07 -9.01
N CYS A 21 -1.97 -23.83 -9.25
CA CYS A 21 -1.13 -23.07 -8.34
C CYS A 21 -1.97 -22.42 -7.23
N PRO A 22 -1.42 -22.28 -6.01
CA PRO A 22 -2.08 -21.57 -4.93
C PRO A 22 -2.02 -20.06 -5.19
N CYS A 23 -3.17 -19.47 -5.53
CA CYS A 23 -3.27 -18.07 -5.92
C CYS A 23 -3.48 -17.13 -4.74
N LYS A 24 -2.98 -15.90 -4.87
CA LYS A 24 -3.27 -14.80 -3.94
C LYS A 24 -4.72 -14.32 -4.11
N ARG A 25 -5.19 -13.54 -3.14
CA ARG A 25 -6.54 -12.96 -3.14
C ARG A 25 -6.78 -12.16 -4.43
N GLY A 26 -7.93 -12.40 -5.07
CA GLY A 26 -8.33 -11.71 -6.30
C GLY A 26 -7.60 -12.18 -7.56
N VAL A 27 -6.73 -13.19 -7.48
CA VAL A 27 -6.00 -13.78 -8.62
C VAL A 27 -6.61 -15.14 -8.96
N THR A 28 -6.70 -15.47 -10.24
CA THR A 28 -7.28 -16.72 -10.76
C THR A 28 -6.47 -17.31 -11.94
N GLY A 29 -6.91 -18.47 -12.41
CA GLY A 29 -6.26 -19.28 -13.45
C GLY A 29 -5.33 -20.35 -12.88
N GLN A 30 -5.06 -21.41 -13.66
CA GLN A 30 -4.22 -22.54 -13.26
C GLN A 30 -2.82 -22.11 -12.80
N ARG A 31 -2.30 -21.03 -13.38
CA ARG A 31 -0.98 -20.47 -13.09
C ARG A 31 -1.03 -19.16 -12.28
N CYS A 32 -2.20 -18.72 -11.83
CA CYS A 32 -2.40 -17.44 -11.13
C CYS A 32 -1.93 -16.21 -11.93
N ASN A 33 -2.22 -16.18 -13.23
CA ASN A 33 -1.72 -15.15 -14.17
C ASN A 33 -2.76 -14.07 -14.54
N ARG A 34 -3.98 -14.14 -14.01
CA ARG A 34 -5.05 -13.18 -14.30
C ARG A 34 -5.81 -12.81 -13.04
N CYS A 35 -6.42 -11.63 -13.00
CA CYS A 35 -7.32 -11.28 -11.90
C CYS A 35 -8.67 -11.96 -12.08
N LEU A 36 -9.36 -12.18 -10.96
CA LEU A 36 -10.75 -12.62 -10.95
C LEU A 36 -11.65 -11.52 -11.56
N GLU A 37 -12.82 -11.90 -12.03
CA GLU A 37 -13.80 -10.94 -12.52
C GLU A 37 -14.17 -9.91 -11.43
N GLY A 38 -14.27 -8.64 -11.81
CA GLY A 38 -14.46 -7.52 -10.88
C GLY A 38 -13.19 -7.08 -10.12
N TYR A 39 -12.03 -7.71 -10.37
CA TYR A 39 -10.73 -7.26 -9.86
C TYR A 39 -9.91 -6.56 -10.96
N LYS A 40 -9.09 -5.61 -10.55
CA LYS A 40 -8.16 -4.86 -11.41
C LYS A 40 -6.73 -5.09 -10.95
N GLN A 41 -5.82 -5.15 -11.92
CA GLN A 41 -4.39 -5.27 -11.65
C GLN A 41 -3.85 -4.00 -11.01
N THR A 42 -3.00 -4.15 -10.00
CA THR A 42 -2.28 -3.05 -9.36
C THR A 42 -0.78 -3.17 -9.63
N ARG A 43 -0.03 -2.17 -9.17
CA ARG A 43 1.44 -2.18 -9.20
C ARG A 43 2.07 -2.82 -7.95
N SER A 44 1.27 -3.30 -6.99
CA SER A 44 1.79 -3.88 -5.76
C SER A 44 2.17 -5.36 -5.97
N PRO A 45 3.40 -5.77 -5.65
CA PRO A 45 3.78 -7.18 -5.67
C PRO A 45 3.12 -7.99 -4.54
N ILE A 46 2.62 -7.33 -3.50
CA ILE A 46 1.95 -7.97 -2.36
C ILE A 46 0.50 -8.25 -2.73
N THR A 47 -0.22 -7.25 -3.25
CA THR A 47 -1.64 -7.32 -3.63
C THR A 47 -1.82 -6.98 -5.10
N PRO A 48 -1.53 -7.94 -6.02
CA PRO A 48 -1.53 -7.67 -7.46
C PRO A 48 -2.92 -7.43 -8.05
N CYS A 49 -3.99 -7.88 -7.39
CA CYS A 49 -5.37 -7.69 -7.84
C CYS A 49 -6.20 -7.11 -6.69
N ILE A 50 -6.94 -6.03 -6.95
CA ILE A 50 -7.89 -5.42 -5.99
C ILE A 50 -9.28 -5.35 -6.59
N LYS A 51 -10.33 -5.45 -5.76
CA LYS A 51 -11.71 -5.27 -6.23
C LYS A 51 -12.00 -3.79 -6.42
N ALA A 52 -12.94 -3.44 -7.30
CA ALA A 52 -13.33 -2.04 -7.51
C ALA A 52 -13.75 -1.32 -6.21
N VAL A 53 -14.43 -2.04 -5.31
CA VAL A 53 -14.80 -1.56 -3.97
C VAL A 53 -13.58 -1.35 -3.06
N ASP A 54 -12.51 -2.14 -3.19
CA ASP A 54 -11.27 -1.99 -2.41
C ASP A 54 -10.41 -0.81 -2.91
N ALA A 55 -10.49 -0.49 -4.21
CA ALA A 55 -9.77 0.64 -4.80
C ALA A 55 -10.26 2.00 -4.26
N LEU A 56 -11.51 2.06 -3.79
CA LEU A 56 -12.09 3.23 -3.13
C LEU A 56 -11.52 3.47 -1.74
N PHE A 57 -10.96 2.44 -1.08
CA PHE A 57 -10.28 2.59 0.21
C PHE A 57 -8.80 3.01 0.05
N TYR A 58 -8.15 2.67 -1.08
CA TYR A 58 -6.73 3.01 -1.32
C TYR A 58 -6.52 4.46 -1.76
N LYS A 59 -7.50 5.03 -2.48
CA LYS A 59 -7.61 6.49 -2.61
C LYS A 59 -8.35 6.96 -1.37
N GLY A 60 -7.63 7.46 -0.35
CA GLY A 60 -8.16 7.91 0.94
C GLY A 60 -9.37 8.84 0.84
N SER A 61 -10.52 8.26 0.53
CA SER A 61 -11.79 8.92 0.35
C SER A 61 -12.44 8.84 1.71
N SER A 62 -12.42 9.99 2.38
CA SER A 62 -13.25 10.38 3.51
C SER A 62 -14.41 9.43 3.70
N ALA A 63 -14.43 8.74 4.85
CA ALA A 63 -15.57 7.96 5.30
C ALA A 63 -16.80 8.87 5.44
N THR A 64 -17.49 9.15 4.34
CA THR A 64 -18.85 9.66 4.37
C THR A 64 -19.77 8.45 4.46
N ARG A 65 -20.21 8.20 5.70
CA ARG A 65 -21.49 7.57 6.10
C ARG A 65 -22.33 7.05 4.93
N ALA A 66 -22.16 5.77 4.62
CA ALA A 66 -23.20 4.80 4.23
C ALA A 66 -22.52 3.52 3.78
N SER A 67 -22.01 2.72 4.72
CA SER A 67 -21.72 1.32 4.46
C SER A 67 -22.96 0.51 4.86
N PRO A 68 -23.66 -0.17 3.94
CA PRO A 68 -24.50 -1.29 4.32
C PRO A 68 -23.61 -2.44 4.81
N PRO A 69 -24.07 -3.27 5.75
CA PRO A 69 -23.28 -4.38 6.25
C PRO A 69 -23.46 -5.57 5.31
N ILE A 70 -22.50 -5.83 4.43
CA ILE A 70 -22.36 -7.18 3.84
C ILE A 70 -20.88 -7.53 3.80
N GLY A 71 -20.43 -8.10 4.90
CA GLY A 71 -19.24 -8.94 4.92
C GLY A 71 -19.64 -10.34 5.38
N LEU A 72 -19.43 -11.33 4.52
CA LEU A 72 -19.04 -12.71 4.84
C LEU A 72 -18.34 -13.27 3.58
N PRO A 73 -17.38 -14.21 3.66
CA PRO A 73 -16.24 -14.36 4.56
C PRO A 73 -14.89 -14.53 3.79
N HIS A 74 -13.77 -14.10 4.37
CA HIS A 74 -12.61 -15.00 4.55
C HIS A 74 -12.08 -14.76 5.97
N ASN A 75 -12.63 -15.55 6.91
CA ASN A 75 -12.14 -15.84 8.26
C ASN A 75 -11.50 -14.69 9.05
N ALA A 76 -12.35 -14.04 9.84
CA ALA A 76 -12.10 -13.55 11.19
C ALA A 76 -10.67 -13.09 11.48
N VAL A 77 -10.31 -11.90 11.00
CA VAL A 77 -9.52 -11.00 11.83
C VAL A 77 -10.54 -10.13 12.52
N GLU A 78 -10.68 -10.36 13.82
CA GLU A 78 -11.41 -9.52 14.76
C GLU A 78 -11.19 -8.06 14.37
N ALA A 79 -12.28 -7.32 14.19
CA ALA A 79 -12.19 -5.92 13.84
C ALA A 79 -11.37 -5.23 14.93
N VAL A 80 -10.08 -5.02 14.67
CA VAL A 80 -9.27 -4.13 15.48
C VAL A 80 -10.05 -2.84 15.40
N ASN A 81 -10.66 -2.46 16.52
CA ASN A 81 -11.39 -1.23 16.69
C ASN A 81 -10.35 -0.11 16.68
N CYS A 82 -9.69 0.05 15.55
CA CYS A 82 -8.82 1.16 15.24
C CYS A 82 -9.75 2.36 15.28
N LYS A 83 -9.57 3.17 16.31
CA LYS A 83 -10.18 4.50 16.34
C LYS A 83 -9.90 5.15 14.98
N PRO A 84 -10.90 5.77 14.35
CA PRO A 84 -10.70 6.49 13.10
C PRO A 84 -9.46 7.36 13.23
N CYS A 85 -8.56 7.32 12.24
CA CYS A 85 -7.42 8.22 12.25
C CYS A 85 -7.98 9.65 12.31
N GLU A 86 -7.75 10.32 13.44
CA GLU A 86 -8.14 11.71 13.63
C GLU A 86 -7.39 12.51 12.55
N ALA A 87 -8.06 12.83 11.45
CA ALA A 87 -7.53 13.66 10.36
C ALA A 87 -7.49 15.12 10.82
N SER A 88 -6.87 15.35 11.99
CA SER A 88 -6.48 16.65 12.48
C SER A 88 -5.55 17.24 11.43
N LYS A 89 -6.07 18.15 10.60
CA LYS A 89 -5.28 19.14 9.86
C LYS A 89 -4.62 20.12 10.85
N LYS A 90 -4.03 19.63 11.94
CA LYS A 90 -3.23 20.45 12.84
C LYS A 90 -1.98 20.79 12.05
N ARG A 91 -1.82 22.08 11.74
CA ARG A 91 -0.59 22.64 11.18
C ARG A 91 0.56 22.21 12.09
N ILE A 92 1.36 21.27 11.61
CA ILE A 92 2.48 20.72 12.37
C ILE A 92 3.62 21.73 12.27
N THR A 93 4.29 22.03 13.39
CA THR A 93 5.50 22.86 13.38
C THR A 93 6.63 22.13 12.66
N LEU A 94 7.54 22.88 12.02
CA LEU A 94 8.64 22.28 11.27
C LEU A 94 9.46 21.29 12.11
N ASN A 95 9.72 21.61 13.37
CA ASN A 95 10.40 20.71 14.31
C ASN A 95 9.66 19.38 14.53
N LYS A 96 8.33 19.40 14.53
CA LYS A 96 7.51 18.19 14.69
C LYS A 96 7.36 17.42 13.37
N PHE A 97 7.56 18.07 12.23
CA PHE A 97 7.69 17.41 10.93
C PHE A 97 9.05 16.70 10.80
N CYS A 98 10.16 17.38 11.12
CA CYS A 98 11.51 16.80 11.02
C CYS A 98 11.74 15.60 11.97
N ARG A 99 10.95 15.45 13.04
CA ARG A 99 11.03 14.31 13.99
C ARG A 99 10.30 13.03 13.55
N ARG A 100 9.65 13.04 12.38
CA ARG A 100 8.96 11.86 11.83
C ARG A 100 9.85 11.24 10.75
N ASP A 101 9.82 9.93 10.56
CA ASP A 101 10.77 9.20 9.68
C ASP A 101 10.87 9.79 8.26
N ALA A 102 9.76 10.28 7.71
CA ALA A 102 9.73 10.91 6.39
C ALA A 102 10.25 12.37 6.36
N GLY A 103 10.27 13.06 7.50
CA GLY A 103 10.69 14.47 7.61
C GLY A 103 12.18 14.65 7.92
N GLU A 104 12.83 13.68 8.53
CA GLU A 104 14.25 13.77 8.92
C GLU A 104 15.17 13.93 7.69
N PHE A 105 15.01 13.07 6.69
CA PHE A 105 15.76 13.15 5.42
C PHE A 105 15.50 14.45 4.65
N ILE A 106 14.25 14.91 4.64
CA ILE A 106 13.86 16.15 3.95
C ILE A 106 14.51 17.37 4.62
N CYS A 107 14.55 17.41 5.95
CA CYS A 107 15.15 18.52 6.68
C CYS A 107 16.68 18.57 6.52
N LEU A 108 17.37 17.42 6.51
CA LEU A 108 18.82 17.37 6.27
C LEU A 108 19.21 17.87 4.87
N LEU A 109 18.45 17.50 3.83
CA LEU A 109 18.68 18.00 2.48
C LEU A 109 18.52 19.52 2.39
N LEU A 110 17.49 20.08 3.04
CA LEU A 110 17.28 21.52 3.07
C LEU A 110 18.42 22.25 3.80
N ILE A 111 18.87 21.74 4.94
CA ILE A 111 20.01 22.31 5.68
C ILE A 111 21.28 22.26 4.82
N TYR A 112 21.54 21.14 4.15
CA TYR A 112 22.70 21.00 3.27
C TYR A 112 22.65 21.96 2.08
N LEU A 113 21.48 22.13 1.45
CA LEU A 113 21.30 23.09 0.35
C LEU A 113 21.53 24.53 0.81
N LEU A 114 21.00 24.92 1.98
CA LEU A 114 21.22 26.24 2.56
C LEU A 114 22.71 26.48 2.86
N TYR A 115 23.38 25.50 3.45
CA TYR A 115 24.81 25.55 3.72
C TYR A 115 25.64 25.69 2.43
N MET A 116 25.32 24.91 1.39
CA MET A 116 25.97 25.00 0.09
C MET A 116 25.72 26.34 -0.61
N THR A 117 24.52 26.91 -0.49
CA THR A 117 24.25 28.27 -0.99
C THR A 117 25.04 29.32 -0.23
N ALA A 118 25.16 29.20 1.10
CA ALA A 118 25.93 30.12 1.92
C ALA A 118 27.43 30.05 1.58
N ILE A 119 28.00 28.85 1.42
CA ILE A 119 29.40 28.69 0.98
C ILE A 119 29.62 29.35 -0.38
N LYS A 120 28.73 29.10 -1.35
CA LYS A 120 28.84 29.73 -2.67
C LYS A 120 28.80 31.25 -2.61
N ILE A 121 27.97 31.82 -1.73
CA ILE A 121 27.90 33.27 -1.53
C ILE A 121 29.21 33.80 -0.91
N VAL A 122 29.77 33.10 0.08
CA VAL A 122 31.03 33.48 0.74
C VAL A 122 32.24 33.33 -0.18
N VAL A 123 32.25 32.32 -1.05
CA VAL A 123 33.34 32.09 -2.02
C VAL A 123 33.24 33.01 -3.24
N ALA A 124 32.04 33.52 -3.53
CA ALA A 124 31.80 34.48 -4.62
C ALA A 124 31.92 35.96 -4.17
N ALA A 125 32.18 36.21 -2.89
CA ALA A 125 32.44 37.53 -2.30
C ALA A 125 33.94 37.72 -2.07
#